data_AF-A0A950VMU1-F1
#
_entry.id   AF-A0A950VMU1-F1
#
_cell.length_a   1.000
_cell.length_b   1.000
_cell.length_c   1.000
_cell.angle_alpha   90.00
_cell.angle_beta   90.00
_cell.angle_gamma   90.00
#
_symmetry.space_group_name_H-M   'P 1'
#
loop_
_entity.id
_entity.type
_entity.pdbx_description
1 polymer ?
#
loop_
_entity_poly.entity_id
_entity_poly.type
_entity_poly.pdbx_seq_one_letter_code
_entity_poly.pdbx_strand_id
1 'polypeptide(L)'
;LAKKHTDAEIAAVLNGEGLLTQKKKPWSARRVLDFRTSNAIPSGLTASPTMRLPETEYITSSEAAKRLGVDQTGIQSWFHCGVLGGKQDAAQRQLWIKWNDDVERRLGGAAPIDKRMVSVKRLCAQESKAAREVLRWPSEHGHEILRVRRGTSFRFYIVPSDLDPEHRLSGQEGVVL
;
A
#
# COMPACT_ATOMS: atom_id res chain seq x y z
N LEU A 1 3.93 22.13 0.17
CA LEU A 1 4.21 21.09 1.18
C LEU A 1 2.99 20.20 1.48
N ALA A 2 1.93 20.71 2.10
CA ALA A 2 0.75 19.93 2.55
C ALA A 2 0.00 19.07 1.51
N LYS A 3 0.12 19.37 0.21
CA LYS A 3 -0.52 18.58 -0.84
C LYS A 3 0.12 17.19 -1.03
N LYS A 4 1.44 17.09 -0.83
CA LYS A 4 2.25 15.92 -1.21
C LYS A 4 2.93 15.22 -0.04
N HIS A 5 3.11 15.95 1.06
CA HIS A 5 3.86 15.50 2.22
C HIS A 5 2.97 15.22 3.41
N THR A 6 3.36 14.24 4.20
CA THR A 6 2.77 14.00 5.52
C THR A 6 3.20 15.09 6.50
N ASP A 7 2.48 15.25 7.61
CA ASP A 7 2.84 16.27 8.59
C ASP A 7 4.24 16.05 9.19
N ALA A 8 4.71 14.80 9.26
CA ALA A 8 6.08 14.47 9.67
C ALA A 8 7.12 14.89 8.62
N GLU A 9 6.90 14.60 7.35
CA GLU A 9 7.77 15.05 6.24
C GLU A 9 7.82 16.58 6.17
N ILE A 10 6.67 17.27 6.31
CA ILE A 10 6.61 18.73 6.36
C ILE A 10 7.45 19.26 7.52
N ALA A 11 7.33 18.65 8.72
CA ALA A 11 8.12 19.06 9.86
C ALA A 11 9.63 18.89 9.61
N ALA A 12 10.04 17.79 8.96
CA ALA A 12 11.44 17.56 8.60
C ALA A 12 11.96 18.61 7.61
N VAL A 13 11.18 18.96 6.57
CA VAL A 13 11.53 20.01 5.60
C VAL A 13 11.69 21.36 6.29
N LEU A 14 10.70 21.78 7.10
CA LEU A 14 10.75 23.07 7.79
C LEU A 14 11.95 23.16 8.75
N ASN A 15 12.26 22.09 9.47
CA ASN A 15 13.44 22.05 10.34
C ASN A 15 14.75 22.06 9.54
N GLY A 16 14.80 21.39 8.40
CA GLY A 16 15.97 21.39 7.51
C GLY A 16 16.25 22.77 6.90
N GLU A 17 15.22 23.57 6.69
CA GLU A 17 15.33 24.98 6.27
C GLU A 17 15.69 25.93 7.42
N GLY A 18 15.84 25.43 8.66
CA GLY A 18 16.12 26.25 9.84
C GLY A 18 14.92 27.08 10.31
N LEU A 19 13.71 26.82 9.78
CA LEU A 19 12.50 27.52 10.18
C LEU A 19 12.04 27.03 11.53
N LEU A 20 11.77 27.97 12.44
CA LEU A 20 11.18 27.69 13.73
C LEU A 20 9.73 28.16 13.77
N THR A 21 8.95 27.56 14.66
CA THR A 21 7.63 28.10 15.01
C THR A 21 7.75 29.52 15.59
N GLN A 22 6.64 30.27 15.65
CA GLN A 22 6.60 31.60 16.28
C GLN A 22 7.17 31.62 17.71
N LYS A 23 7.03 30.51 18.45
CA LYS A 23 7.58 30.33 19.81
C LYS A 23 9.06 29.89 19.82
N LYS A 24 9.77 30.01 18.69
CA LYS A 24 11.17 29.57 18.49
C LYS A 24 11.41 28.08 18.80
N LYS A 25 10.39 27.24 18.62
CA LYS A 25 10.51 25.77 18.81
C LYS A 25 10.64 25.05 17.47
N PRO A 26 11.37 23.92 17.42
CA PRO A 26 11.39 23.04 16.25
C PRO A 26 9.99 22.53 15.88
N TRP A 27 9.80 22.29 14.59
CA TRP A 27 8.60 21.68 14.05
C TRP A 27 8.53 20.19 14.41
N SER A 28 7.32 19.74 14.70
CA SER A 28 6.97 18.33 14.85
C SER A 28 5.69 18.07 14.05
N ALA A 29 5.42 16.81 13.70
CA ALA A 29 4.19 16.44 12.97
C ALA A 29 2.92 17.01 13.65
N ARG A 30 2.83 16.92 14.99
CA ARG A 30 1.71 17.50 15.74
C ARG A 30 1.61 19.01 15.57
N ARG A 31 2.72 19.75 15.64
CA ARG A 31 2.72 21.21 15.44
C ARG A 31 2.32 21.61 14.02
N VAL A 32 2.74 20.82 13.04
CA VAL A 32 2.33 21.02 11.64
C VAL A 32 0.83 20.80 11.48
N LEU A 33 0.29 19.70 12.04
CA LEU A 33 -1.15 19.42 12.04
C LEU A 33 -1.94 20.56 12.69
N ASP A 34 -1.52 21.01 13.88
CA ASP A 34 -2.19 22.09 14.61
C ASP A 34 -2.17 23.39 13.80
N PHE A 35 -0.99 23.77 13.29
CA PHE A 35 -0.83 24.96 12.47
C PHE A 35 -1.72 24.92 11.22
N ARG A 36 -1.72 23.80 10.49
CA ARG A 36 -2.59 23.61 9.33
C ARG A 36 -4.06 23.71 9.69
N THR A 37 -4.47 23.09 10.78
CA THR A 37 -5.87 23.08 11.23
C THR A 37 -6.34 24.48 11.60
N SER A 38 -5.57 25.21 12.40
CA SER A 38 -5.89 26.59 12.79
C SER A 38 -5.94 27.57 11.61
N ASN A 39 -5.24 27.27 10.52
CA ASN A 39 -5.21 28.10 9.31
C ASN A 39 -6.06 27.52 8.17
N ALA A 40 -6.92 26.52 8.44
CA ALA A 40 -7.78 25.87 7.46
C ALA A 40 -7.04 25.38 6.19
N ILE A 41 -5.79 24.92 6.34
CA ILE A 41 -4.97 24.41 5.23
C ILE A 41 -5.30 22.92 5.04
N PRO A 42 -5.90 22.48 3.91
CA PRO A 42 -6.17 21.07 3.67
C PRO A 42 -4.89 20.28 3.33
N SER A 43 -4.90 18.94 3.48
CA SER A 43 -3.78 18.05 3.15
C SER A 43 -4.22 16.88 2.28
N GLY A 44 -3.31 16.37 1.44
CA GLY A 44 -3.53 15.12 0.71
C GLY A 44 -3.39 13.87 1.59
N LEU A 45 -2.67 13.99 2.72
CA LEU A 45 -2.31 12.91 3.63
C LEU A 45 -2.76 13.27 5.05
N THR A 46 -4.07 13.18 5.27
CA THR A 46 -4.70 13.43 6.59
C THR A 46 -5.76 12.39 6.89
N ALA A 47 -5.89 12.06 8.18
CA ALA A 47 -6.94 11.17 8.65
C ALA A 47 -8.32 11.85 8.68
N SER A 48 -8.37 13.18 8.80
CA SER A 48 -9.63 13.94 8.83
C SER A 48 -10.20 14.11 7.42
N PRO A 49 -11.38 13.55 7.10
CA PRO A 49 -11.97 13.67 5.76
C PRO A 49 -12.30 15.12 5.38
N THR A 50 -12.72 15.96 6.33
CA THR A 50 -13.09 17.37 6.07
C THR A 50 -11.90 18.27 5.78
N MET A 51 -10.70 17.87 6.24
CA MET A 51 -9.45 18.58 5.98
C MET A 51 -8.64 17.93 4.86
N ARG A 52 -9.21 16.91 4.18
CA ARG A 52 -8.57 16.21 3.09
C ARG A 52 -8.84 16.93 1.78
N LEU A 53 -7.81 17.07 0.95
CA LEU A 53 -7.97 17.59 -0.41
C LEU A 53 -8.88 16.64 -1.21
N PRO A 54 -9.91 17.14 -1.91
CA PRO A 54 -10.79 16.31 -2.73
C PRO A 54 -10.05 15.51 -3.81
N GLU A 55 -9.00 16.09 -4.40
CA GLU A 55 -8.24 15.48 -5.50
C GLU A 55 -7.11 14.56 -5.04
N THR A 56 -7.06 14.15 -3.77
CA THR A 56 -6.00 13.26 -3.29
C THR A 56 -6.19 11.83 -3.79
N GLU A 57 -5.10 11.22 -4.22
CA GLU A 57 -5.03 9.80 -4.57
C GLU A 57 -4.89 8.89 -3.34
N TYR A 58 -4.96 9.43 -2.12
CA TYR A 58 -4.70 8.71 -0.88
C TYR A 58 -5.93 8.64 0.04
N ILE A 59 -6.20 7.45 0.56
CA ILE A 59 -7.19 7.22 1.61
C ILE A 59 -6.52 6.58 2.84
N THR A 60 -7.17 6.59 3.99
CA THR A 60 -6.63 5.91 5.17
C THR A 60 -6.73 4.38 5.01
N SER A 61 -5.88 3.64 5.74
CA SER A 61 -5.99 2.17 5.79
C SER A 61 -7.36 1.68 6.30
N SER A 62 -8.03 2.44 7.18
CA SER A 62 -9.39 2.12 7.64
C SER A 62 -10.45 2.33 6.55
N GLU A 63 -10.33 3.38 5.74
CA GLU A 63 -11.20 3.61 4.59
C GLU A 63 -11.01 2.51 3.53
N ALA A 64 -9.76 2.15 3.22
CA ALA A 64 -9.43 1.05 2.31
C ALA A 64 -10.01 -0.29 2.80
N ALA A 65 -9.90 -0.57 4.10
CA ALA A 65 -10.44 -1.78 4.72
C ALA A 65 -11.97 -1.85 4.55
N LYS A 66 -12.65 -0.74 4.81
CA LYS A 66 -14.11 -0.62 4.60
C LYS A 66 -14.50 -0.85 3.15
N ARG A 67 -13.78 -0.25 2.18
CA ARG A 67 -14.05 -0.41 0.75
C ARG A 67 -13.85 -1.86 0.28
N LEU A 68 -12.80 -2.54 0.77
CA LEU A 68 -12.47 -3.91 0.36
C LEU A 68 -13.19 -5.00 1.19
N GLY A 69 -13.98 -4.61 2.19
CA GLY A 69 -14.67 -5.53 3.10
C GLY A 69 -13.70 -6.44 3.86
N VAL A 70 -12.59 -5.89 4.36
CA VAL A 70 -11.57 -6.62 5.13
C VAL A 70 -11.21 -5.89 6.42
N ASP A 71 -10.45 -6.56 7.28
CA ASP A 71 -9.89 -5.94 8.48
C ASP A 71 -8.73 -4.97 8.15
N GLN A 72 -8.58 -3.92 8.96
CA GLN A 72 -7.51 -2.92 8.79
C GLN A 72 -6.10 -3.52 8.92
N THR A 73 -5.91 -4.54 9.77
CA THR A 73 -4.66 -5.29 9.90
C THR A 73 -4.32 -6.01 8.60
N GLY A 74 -5.33 -6.48 7.86
CA GLY A 74 -5.18 -7.05 6.52
C GLY A 74 -4.60 -6.04 5.54
N ILE A 75 -5.13 -4.81 5.52
CA ILE A 75 -4.61 -3.72 4.67
C ILE A 75 -3.16 -3.38 5.01
N GLN A 76 -2.83 -3.29 6.30
CA GLN A 76 -1.45 -3.03 6.75
C GLN A 76 -0.50 -4.16 6.30
N SER A 77 -0.91 -5.42 6.46
CA SER A 77 -0.16 -6.57 5.97
C SER A 77 0.07 -6.50 4.45
N TRP A 78 -0.96 -6.17 3.68
CA TRP A 78 -0.87 -6.06 2.21
C TRP A 78 0.06 -4.92 1.78
N PHE A 79 0.06 -3.79 2.48
CA PHE A 79 1.03 -2.72 2.29
C PHE A 79 2.46 -3.20 2.54
N HIS A 80 2.73 -3.86 3.67
CA HIS A 80 4.07 -4.36 4.00
C HIS A 80 4.55 -5.51 3.09
N CYS A 81 3.62 -6.23 2.46
CA CYS A 81 3.91 -7.25 1.45
C CYS A 81 4.09 -6.67 0.04
N GLY A 82 3.89 -5.35 -0.18
CA GLY A 82 4.00 -4.74 -1.51
C GLY A 82 2.77 -4.92 -2.42
N VAL A 83 1.68 -5.49 -1.89
CA VAL A 83 0.41 -5.65 -2.63
C VAL A 83 -0.28 -4.31 -2.83
N LEU A 84 -0.15 -3.41 -1.85
CA LEU A 84 -0.71 -2.06 -1.86
C LEU A 84 0.42 -1.03 -1.79
N GLY A 85 0.34 0.00 -2.63
CA GLY A 85 1.18 1.20 -2.51
C GLY A 85 0.62 2.17 -1.47
N GLY A 86 1.49 2.95 -0.83
CA GLY A 86 1.08 3.88 0.20
C GLY A 86 2.21 4.70 0.80
N LYS A 87 1.88 5.48 1.81
CA LYS A 87 2.80 6.27 2.64
C LYS A 87 2.52 6.02 4.12
N GLN A 88 3.58 5.95 4.91
CA GLN A 88 3.50 5.81 6.36
C GLN A 88 4.61 6.62 7.02
N ASP A 89 4.25 7.44 8.02
CA ASP A 89 5.20 8.33 8.70
C ASP A 89 6.27 7.60 9.51
N ALA A 90 5.85 6.55 10.22
CA ALA A 90 6.71 5.65 10.97
C ALA A 90 5.95 4.35 11.25
N ALA A 91 6.67 3.31 11.66
CA ALA A 91 6.04 2.09 12.14
C ALA A 91 4.97 2.42 13.20
N GLN A 92 3.80 1.80 13.09
CA GLN A 92 2.62 2.02 13.96
C GLN A 92 1.97 3.42 13.86
N ARG A 93 2.40 4.29 12.93
CA ARG A 93 1.67 5.54 12.62
C ARG A 93 0.63 5.31 11.53
N GLN A 94 -0.18 6.35 11.30
CA GLN A 94 -1.19 6.38 10.26
C GLN A 94 -0.59 5.93 8.92
N LEU A 95 -1.30 4.99 8.29
CA LEU A 95 -0.99 4.49 6.96
C LEU A 95 -2.00 5.07 5.97
N TRP A 96 -1.48 5.66 4.90
CA TRP A 96 -2.25 6.15 3.76
C TRP A 96 -2.01 5.24 2.57
N ILE A 97 -3.09 4.72 1.99
CA ILE A 97 -3.07 3.82 0.84
C ILE A 97 -3.31 4.66 -0.40
N LYS A 98 -2.44 4.50 -1.41
CA LYS A 98 -2.69 5.04 -2.74
C LYS A 98 -3.87 4.25 -3.33
N TRP A 99 -4.94 4.96 -3.65
CA TRP A 99 -6.22 4.38 -4.04
C TRP A 99 -6.65 4.88 -5.41
N ASN A 100 -7.06 3.94 -6.25
CA ASN A 100 -7.63 4.16 -7.56
C ASN A 100 -8.52 2.96 -7.94
N ASP A 101 -9.18 3.05 -9.08
CA ASP A 101 -10.07 2.00 -9.56
C ASP A 101 -9.34 0.68 -9.85
N ASP A 102 -8.03 0.73 -10.15
CA ASP A 102 -7.18 -0.47 -10.32
C ASP A 102 -7.08 -1.28 -9.03
N VAL A 103 -6.84 -0.61 -7.89
CA VAL A 103 -6.80 -1.27 -6.57
C VAL A 103 -8.14 -1.96 -6.27
N GLU A 104 -9.24 -1.28 -6.54
CA GLU A 104 -10.59 -1.83 -6.31
C GLU A 104 -10.88 -3.04 -7.22
N ARG A 105 -10.56 -2.92 -8.51
CA ARG A 105 -10.68 -4.02 -9.48
C ARG A 105 -9.88 -5.25 -9.05
N ARG A 106 -8.63 -5.05 -8.63
CA ARG A 106 -7.69 -6.12 -8.27
C ARG A 106 -8.03 -6.80 -6.96
N LEU A 107 -8.37 -6.01 -5.94
CA LEU A 107 -8.45 -6.48 -4.57
C LEU A 107 -9.88 -6.60 -4.03
N GLY A 108 -10.86 -6.11 -4.79
CA GLY A 108 -12.29 -6.16 -4.44
C GLY A 108 -12.89 -7.56 -4.49
N GLY A 109 -12.20 -8.56 -5.06
CA GLY A 109 -12.67 -9.95 -5.04
C GLY A 109 -13.54 -10.36 -6.23
N ALA A 110 -13.87 -9.42 -7.11
CA ALA A 110 -14.75 -9.61 -8.27
C ALA A 110 -14.02 -10.03 -9.55
N ALA A 111 -12.67 -10.09 -9.52
CA ALA A 111 -11.90 -10.50 -10.68
C ALA A 111 -12.27 -11.94 -11.12
N PRO A 112 -12.53 -12.17 -12.42
CA PRO A 112 -12.81 -13.51 -12.92
C PRO A 112 -11.57 -14.39 -12.81
N ILE A 113 -11.77 -15.71 -12.73
CA ILE A 113 -10.65 -16.67 -12.74
C ILE A 113 -10.12 -16.79 -14.16
N ASP A 114 -8.81 -16.58 -14.34
CA ASP A 114 -8.07 -16.77 -15.60
C ASP A 114 -7.16 -18.01 -15.46
N LYS A 115 -6.92 -18.71 -16.58
CA LYS A 115 -6.06 -19.90 -16.64
C LYS A 115 -4.59 -19.59 -16.32
N ARG A 116 -4.14 -18.35 -16.56
CA ARG A 116 -2.78 -17.86 -16.25
C ARG A 116 -2.58 -17.57 -14.76
N MET A 117 -3.66 -17.54 -13.97
CA MET A 117 -3.57 -17.23 -12.54
C MET A 117 -2.86 -18.33 -11.76
N VAL A 118 -1.78 -17.96 -11.08
CA VAL A 118 -1.05 -18.86 -10.20
C VAL A 118 -1.44 -18.56 -8.74
N SER A 119 -1.89 -19.59 -8.02
CA SER A 119 -2.32 -19.43 -6.63
C SER A 119 -1.12 -19.17 -5.72
N VAL A 120 -1.18 -18.08 -4.94
CA VAL A 120 -0.15 -17.77 -3.93
C VAL A 120 -0.01 -18.91 -2.93
N LYS A 121 -1.12 -19.52 -2.50
CA LYS A 121 -1.09 -20.69 -1.59
C LYS A 121 -0.29 -21.85 -2.18
N ARG A 122 -0.47 -22.12 -3.48
CA ARG A 122 0.26 -23.19 -4.19
C ARG A 122 1.74 -22.87 -4.28
N LEU A 123 2.09 -21.63 -4.63
CA LEU A 123 3.49 -21.19 -4.70
C LEU A 123 4.19 -21.27 -3.34
N CYS A 124 3.53 -20.85 -2.26
CA CYS A 124 4.10 -21.00 -0.91
C CYS A 124 4.42 -22.47 -0.59
N ALA A 125 3.56 -23.41 -0.98
CA ALA A 125 3.76 -24.83 -0.73
C ALA A 125 4.85 -25.45 -1.62
N GLN A 126 4.98 -25.00 -2.87
CA GLN A 126 6.00 -25.49 -3.79
C GLN A 126 7.40 -24.97 -3.44
N GLU A 127 7.48 -23.71 -3.03
CA GLU A 127 8.75 -23.01 -2.79
C GLU A 127 9.18 -23.01 -1.31
N SER A 128 8.36 -23.57 -0.41
CA SER A 128 8.55 -23.49 1.05
C SER A 128 8.75 -22.05 1.57
N LYS A 129 8.08 -21.08 0.94
CA LYS A 129 8.17 -19.63 1.25
C LYS A 129 6.93 -19.14 1.99
N ALA A 130 7.10 -18.13 2.84
CA ALA A 130 5.97 -17.47 3.47
C ALA A 130 5.20 -16.61 2.45
N ALA A 131 3.89 -16.45 2.64
CA ALA A 131 3.04 -15.67 1.72
C ALA A 131 3.53 -14.23 1.52
N ARG A 132 4.14 -13.62 2.54
CA ARG A 132 4.73 -12.28 2.44
C ARG A 132 5.85 -12.20 1.41
N GLU A 133 6.62 -13.27 1.26
CA GLU A 133 7.77 -13.33 0.35
C GLU A 133 7.27 -13.53 -1.08
N VAL A 134 6.32 -14.45 -1.25
CA VAL A 134 5.66 -14.72 -2.54
C VAL A 134 4.89 -13.50 -3.05
N LEU A 135 4.28 -12.70 -2.17
CA LEU A 135 3.52 -11.51 -2.56
C LEU A 135 4.38 -10.29 -2.88
N ARG A 136 5.63 -10.25 -2.41
CA ARG A 136 6.55 -9.14 -2.70
C ARG A 136 7.09 -9.20 -4.13
N TRP A 137 7.50 -10.40 -4.55
CA TRP A 137 8.12 -10.64 -5.86
C TRP A 137 7.31 -10.13 -7.07
N PRO A 138 5.98 -10.32 -7.17
CA PRO A 138 5.16 -9.83 -8.28
C PRO A 138 5.26 -8.32 -8.49
N SER A 139 5.27 -7.55 -7.39
CA SER A 139 5.30 -6.09 -7.44
C SER A 139 6.61 -5.55 -8.02
N GLU A 140 7.70 -6.30 -7.87
CA GLU A 140 9.03 -5.96 -8.40
C GLU A 140 9.18 -6.33 -9.89
N HIS A 141 8.42 -7.33 -10.36
CA HIS A 141 8.55 -7.90 -11.71
C HIS A 141 7.38 -7.52 -12.63
N GLY A 142 6.54 -6.57 -12.21
CA GLY A 142 5.41 -6.08 -12.99
C GLY A 142 4.25 -7.07 -13.12
N HIS A 143 4.22 -8.12 -12.30
CA HIS A 143 3.11 -9.08 -12.29
C HIS A 143 1.95 -8.53 -11.46
N GLU A 144 0.74 -8.89 -11.87
CA GLU A 144 -0.46 -8.41 -11.21
C GLU A 144 -0.85 -9.33 -10.06
N ILE A 145 -1.21 -8.74 -8.92
CA ILE A 145 -1.76 -9.46 -7.77
C ILE A 145 -3.26 -9.21 -7.72
N LEU A 146 -4.03 -10.29 -7.72
CA LEU A 146 -5.49 -10.30 -7.64
C LEU A 146 -5.96 -11.02 -6.38
N ARG A 147 -6.97 -10.45 -5.72
CA ARG A 147 -7.77 -11.15 -4.71
C ARG A 147 -9.03 -11.64 -5.41
N VAL A 148 -9.26 -12.96 -5.36
CA VAL A 148 -10.36 -13.62 -6.05
C VAL A 148 -11.22 -14.39 -5.04
N ARG A 149 -12.54 -14.30 -5.16
CA ARG A 149 -13.46 -15.11 -4.38
C ARG A 149 -13.50 -16.56 -4.90
N ARG A 150 -13.23 -17.52 -4.02
CA ARG A 150 -13.33 -18.97 -4.26
C ARG A 150 -14.28 -19.57 -3.23
N GLY A 151 -15.52 -19.81 -3.67
CA GLY A 151 -16.62 -20.23 -2.79
C GLY A 151 -16.87 -19.17 -1.70
N THR A 152 -16.71 -19.58 -0.45
CA THR A 152 -16.87 -18.70 0.72
C THR A 152 -15.59 -17.96 1.12
N SER A 153 -14.45 -18.26 0.50
CA SER A 153 -13.13 -17.72 0.88
C SER A 153 -12.56 -16.77 -0.18
N PHE A 154 -11.72 -15.83 0.22
CA PHE A 154 -10.90 -15.04 -0.71
C PHE A 154 -9.48 -15.61 -0.77
N ARG A 155 -8.88 -15.61 -1.95
CA ARG A 155 -7.51 -16.08 -2.16
C ARG A 155 -6.75 -15.13 -3.08
N PHE A 156 -5.44 -15.04 -2.85
CA PHE A 156 -4.54 -14.30 -3.73
C PHE A 156 -4.06 -15.17 -4.89
N TYR A 157 -4.02 -14.55 -6.05
CA TYR A 157 -3.47 -15.08 -7.29
C TYR A 157 -2.52 -14.05 -7.90
N ILE A 158 -1.51 -14.56 -8.59
CA ILE A 158 -0.60 -13.76 -9.39
C ILE A 158 -0.94 -14.02 -10.86
N VAL A 159 -1.14 -12.95 -11.63
CA VAL A 159 -1.23 -13.00 -13.10
C VAL A 159 0.12 -12.56 -13.64
N PRO A 160 0.87 -13.45 -14.32
CA PRO A 160 2.08 -13.08 -15.02
C PRO A 160 1.79 -12.00 -16.08
N SER A 161 2.72 -11.07 -16.27
CA SER A 161 2.59 -9.93 -17.20
C SER A 161 2.94 -10.27 -18.65
N ASP A 162 3.15 -11.55 -18.98
CA ASP A 162 3.50 -12.07 -20.30
C ASP A 162 4.81 -11.50 -20.91
N LEU A 163 5.92 -11.66 -20.18
CA LEU A 163 7.27 -11.66 -20.77
C LEU A 163 8.07 -12.97 -20.57
N ASP A 164 7.57 -13.93 -19.79
CA ASP A 164 8.08 -15.31 -19.80
C ASP A 164 7.15 -16.25 -19.00
N PRO A 165 6.27 -17.04 -19.65
CA PRO A 165 5.38 -17.94 -18.93
C PRO A 165 6.08 -19.20 -18.39
N GLU A 166 7.30 -19.52 -18.82
CA GLU A 166 7.94 -20.81 -18.51
C GLU A 166 9.19 -20.75 -17.62
N HIS A 167 9.87 -19.60 -17.48
CA HIS A 167 11.22 -19.64 -16.86
C HIS A 167 11.34 -19.48 -15.34
N ARG A 168 10.34 -19.03 -14.57
CA ARG A 168 10.63 -18.60 -13.17
C ARG A 168 9.57 -18.82 -12.10
N LEU A 169 8.74 -19.85 -12.22
CA LEU A 169 7.95 -20.34 -11.07
C LEU A 169 8.39 -21.71 -10.55
N SER A 170 9.46 -22.28 -11.13
CA SER A 170 10.23 -23.37 -10.57
C SER A 170 11.65 -22.87 -10.36
N GLY A 171 12.11 -22.78 -9.11
CA GLY A 171 13.54 -22.61 -8.81
C GLY A 171 14.37 -23.84 -9.23
N GLN A 172 14.57 -24.05 -10.53
CA GLN A 172 15.64 -24.89 -11.05
C GLN A 172 16.71 -24.00 -11.67
N GLU A 173 17.62 -23.50 -10.82
CA GLU A 173 18.98 -23.22 -11.26
C GLU A 173 19.73 -24.56 -11.38
N GLY A 174 20.60 -24.65 -12.38
CA GLY A 174 21.09 -25.90 -12.95
C GLY A 174 21.90 -26.78 -12.00
N VAL A 175 21.69 -28.09 -12.14
CA VAL A 175 22.77 -29.06 -12.00
C VAL A 175 23.33 -29.26 -13.41
N VAL A 176 24.48 -28.65 -13.66
CA VAL A 176 25.35 -29.04 -14.76
C VAL A 176 26.05 -30.33 -14.31
N LEU A 177 25.86 -31.42 -15.06
CA LEU A 177 26.85 -32.49 -15.19
C LEU A 177 27.48 -32.37 -16.57
#